data_AF-A0A2E9J3K5-F1
#
_entry.id   AF-A0A2E9J3K5-F1
#
_cell.length_a   1.000
_cell.length_b   1.000
_cell.length_c   1.000
_cell.angle_alpha   90.00
_cell.angle_beta   90.00
_cell.angle_gamma   90.00
#
_symmetry.space_group_name_H-M   'P 1'
#
loop_
_entity.id
_entity.type
_entity.pdbx_description
1 polymer ?
#
loop_
_entity_poly.entity_id
_entity_poly.type
_entity_poly.pdbx_seq_one_letter_code
_entity_poly.pdbx_strand_id
1 'polypeptide(L)'
;MSSASVQLQIGQSIQAADATLLASGWLPQPDQAPQVFEQVFSQSTLPSLSSCSGTGVGFCRYNYFRDAQRLSVVTIPASSPSAAGLVQRWWVD
;
A
#
# COMPACT_ATOMS: atom_id res chain seq x y z
N MET A 1 -3.67 17.53 20.09
CA MET A 1 -3.81 16.24 19.40
C MET A 1 -2.76 16.22 18.31
N SER A 2 -1.64 15.53 18.52
CA SER A 2 -0.57 15.48 17.51
C SER A 2 -1.03 14.62 16.36
N SER A 3 -1.26 15.22 15.19
CA SER A 3 -1.43 14.49 13.94
C SER A 3 -0.16 13.67 13.73
N ALA A 4 -0.17 12.38 14.05
CA ALA A 4 0.98 11.53 13.83
C ALA A 4 1.20 11.47 12.31
N SER A 5 2.23 12.19 11.86
CA SER A 5 2.63 12.26 10.45
C SER A 5 2.90 10.85 9.94
N VAL A 6 2.21 10.44 8.88
CA VAL A 6 2.48 9.18 8.19
C VAL A 6 3.89 9.24 7.60
N GLN A 7 4.81 8.44 8.13
CA GLN A 7 6.21 8.41 7.71
C GLN A 7 6.38 7.49 6.50
N LEU A 8 6.15 8.03 5.31
CA LEU A 8 6.38 7.35 4.04
C LEU A 8 7.30 8.19 3.15
N GLN A 9 7.97 7.53 2.21
CA GLN A 9 8.88 8.17 1.26
C GLN A 9 8.54 7.74 -0.16
N ILE A 10 8.60 8.67 -1.11
CA ILE A 10 8.48 8.34 -2.54
C ILE A 10 9.67 7.45 -2.93
N GLY A 11 9.41 6.40 -3.70
CA GLY A 11 10.42 5.45 -4.19
C GLY A 11 10.78 4.32 -3.22
N GLN A 12 10.30 4.33 -1.96
CA GLN A 12 10.51 3.20 -1.06
C GLN A 12 9.64 2.00 -1.47
N SER A 13 10.09 0.78 -1.18
CA SER A 13 9.29 -0.41 -1.46
C SER A 13 8.01 -0.42 -0.62
N ILE A 14 6.93 -0.97 -1.17
CA ILE A 14 5.66 -1.09 -0.44
C ILE A 14 5.80 -2.01 0.78
N GLN A 15 6.73 -2.97 0.75
CA GLN A 15 7.00 -3.83 1.90
C GLN A 15 7.64 -3.06 3.07
N ALA A 16 8.60 -2.17 2.78
CA ALA A 16 9.18 -1.31 3.80
C ALA A 16 8.14 -0.32 4.34
N ALA A 17 7.33 0.26 3.45
CA ALA A 17 6.20 1.10 3.82
C ALA A 17 5.23 0.38 4.75
N ASP A 18 4.83 -0.85 4.40
CA ASP A 18 3.92 -1.68 5.18
C ASP A 18 4.46 -1.94 6.59
N ALA A 19 5.72 -2.35 6.71
CA ALA A 19 6.37 -2.56 7.99
C ALA A 19 6.37 -1.28 8.88
N THR A 20 6.67 -0.11 8.30
CA THR A 20 6.64 1.17 9.01
C THR A 20 5.22 1.53 9.46
N LEU A 21 4.21 1.27 8.63
CA LEU A 21 2.80 1.55 8.94
C LEU A 21 2.29 0.66 10.07
N LEU A 22 2.55 -0.65 10.00
CA LEU A 22 2.21 -1.61 11.05
C LEU A 22 2.87 -1.23 12.38
N ALA A 23 4.16 -0.89 12.37
CA ALA A 23 4.87 -0.43 13.57
C ALA A 23 4.30 0.88 14.15
N SER A 24 3.66 1.70 13.31
CA SER A 24 3.01 2.96 13.69
C SER A 24 1.51 2.81 14.03
N GLY A 25 1.04 1.57 14.15
CA GLY A 25 -0.33 1.23 14.56
C GLY A 25 -1.38 1.25 13.43
N TRP A 26 -0.98 1.44 12.18
CA TRP A 26 -1.89 1.31 11.04
C TRP A 26 -2.15 -0.15 10.74
N LEU A 27 -3.41 -0.52 10.54
CA LEU A 27 -3.82 -1.89 10.25
C LEU A 27 -4.28 -2.02 8.79
N PRO A 28 -3.96 -3.12 8.08
CA PRO A 28 -4.46 -3.36 6.73
C PRO A 28 -5.99 -3.35 6.69
N GLN A 29 -6.55 -2.55 5.78
CA GLN A 29 -8.00 -2.47 5.57
C GLN A 29 -8.30 -2.29 4.07
N PRO A 30 -8.15 -3.34 3.25
CA PRO A 30 -8.42 -3.26 1.81
C PRO A 30 -9.92 -3.05 1.55
N ASP A 31 -10.28 -2.39 0.44
CA ASP A 31 -11.70 -2.15 0.11
C ASP A 31 -12.44 -3.45 -0.27
N GLN A 32 -11.71 -4.44 -0.76
CA GLN A 32 -12.19 -5.79 -1.04
C GLN A 32 -11.14 -6.80 -0.58
N ALA A 33 -11.56 -7.99 -0.12
CA ALA A 33 -10.61 -9.05 0.16
C ALA A 33 -9.87 -9.40 -1.15
N PRO A 34 -8.52 -9.38 -1.18
CA PRO A 34 -7.78 -9.62 -2.41
C PRO A 34 -8.17 -10.97 -3.00
N GLN A 35 -8.68 -10.96 -4.23
CA GLN A 35 -8.99 -12.19 -4.94
C GLN A 35 -7.67 -12.85 -5.37
N VAL A 36 -7.62 -14.19 -5.41
CA VAL A 36 -6.39 -14.96 -5.67
C VAL A 36 -5.64 -14.49 -6.94
N PHE A 37 -6.35 -13.98 -7.95
CA PHE A 37 -5.73 -13.46 -9.18
C PHE A 37 -4.95 -12.15 -8.97
N GLU A 38 -5.32 -11.31 -8.00
CA GLU A 38 -4.67 -10.02 -7.72
C GLU A 38 -3.34 -10.21 -6.97
N GLN A 39 -3.24 -11.29 -6.17
CA GLN A 39 -1.99 -11.70 -5.52
C GLN A 39 -0.94 -12.18 -6.53
N VAL A 40 -1.38 -12.86 -7.59
CA VAL A 40 -0.48 -13.35 -8.66
C VAL A 40 0.00 -12.20 -9.55
N PHE A 41 -0.84 -11.21 -9.83
CA PHE A 41 -0.50 -10.07 -10.69
C PHE A 41 0.31 -8.97 -10.01
N SER A 42 0.04 -8.69 -8.74
CA SER A 42 0.75 -7.62 -8.01
C SER A 42 2.16 -8.01 -7.57
N GLN A 43 2.51 -9.31 -7.61
CA GLN A 43 3.69 -9.87 -6.93
C GLN A 43 3.77 -9.45 -5.45
N SER A 44 2.65 -9.01 -4.88
CA SER A 44 2.50 -8.46 -3.55
C SER A 44 1.51 -9.32 -2.79
N THR A 45 1.98 -10.01 -1.76
CA THR A 45 1.12 -10.78 -0.84
C THR A 45 0.61 -9.94 0.33
N LEU A 46 0.82 -8.61 0.29
CA LEU A 46 0.44 -7.72 1.39
C LEU A 46 -1.09 -7.71 1.58
N PRO A 47 -1.58 -7.94 2.81
CA PRO A 47 -3.01 -7.92 3.12
C PRO A 47 -3.68 -6.56 2.90
N SER A 48 -2.90 -5.49 2.83
CA SER A 48 -3.37 -4.13 2.59
C SER A 48 -3.71 -3.86 1.12
N LEU A 49 -3.36 -4.77 0.20
CA LEU A 49 -3.63 -4.60 -1.22
C LEU A 49 -5.14 -4.51 -1.47
N SER A 50 -5.55 -3.36 -2.02
CA SER A 50 -6.97 -3.06 -2.26
C SER A 50 -7.34 -3.16 -3.74
N SER A 51 -6.50 -2.67 -4.65
CA SER A 51 -6.77 -2.75 -6.09
C SER A 51 -5.50 -2.45 -6.88
N CYS A 52 -5.38 -3.01 -8.08
CA CYS A 52 -4.36 -2.62 -9.05
C CYS A 52 -5.03 -2.16 -10.36
N SER A 53 -4.49 -1.12 -11.00
CA SER A 53 -4.98 -0.65 -12.30
C SER A 53 -4.63 -1.66 -13.40
N GLY A 54 -5.64 -2.09 -14.16
CA GLY A 54 -5.44 -2.93 -15.35
C GLY A 54 -5.03 -2.16 -16.63
N THR A 55 -4.83 -0.85 -16.56
CA THR A 55 -4.65 0.04 -17.74
C THR A 55 -3.20 0.21 -18.21
N GLY A 56 -2.29 -0.69 -17.82
CA GLY A 56 -0.93 -0.78 -18.39
C GLY A 56 0.19 -0.06 -17.65
N VAL A 57 -0.11 0.90 -16.76
CA VAL A 57 0.93 1.54 -15.91
C VAL A 57 1.22 0.74 -14.64
N GLY A 58 0.32 -0.18 -14.26
CA GLY A 58 0.51 -1.09 -13.14
C GLY A 58 0.49 -0.44 -11.75
N PHE A 59 -0.27 0.63 -11.56
CA PHE A 59 -0.44 1.21 -10.22
C PHE A 59 -1.17 0.25 -9.30
N CYS A 60 -0.74 0.13 -8.04
CA CYS A 60 -1.48 -0.60 -7.02
C CYS A 60 -1.79 0.33 -5.83
N ARG A 61 -2.98 0.17 -5.24
CA ARG A 61 -3.42 0.89 -4.06
C ARG A 61 -3.50 -0.05 -2.87
N TYR A 62 -2.99 0.42 -1.75
CA TYR A 62 -2.97 -0.25 -0.46
C TYR A 62 -3.69 0.64 0.55
N ASN A 63 -4.59 0.06 1.32
CA ASN A 63 -5.41 0.79 2.27
C ASN A 63 -5.16 0.31 3.71
N TYR A 64 -5.14 1.28 4.62
CA TYR A 64 -4.89 1.08 6.04
C TYR A 64 -5.88 1.89 6.88
N PHE A 65 -6.03 1.51 8.15
CA PHE A 65 -6.89 2.17 9.11
C PHE A 65 -6.21 2.33 10.46
N ARG A 66 -6.39 3.51 11.09
CA ARG A 66 -5.97 3.79 12.46
C ARG A 66 -6.86 4.88 13.06
N ASP A 67 -7.40 4.68 14.26
CA ASP A 67 -8.12 5.69 15.03
C ASP A 67 -9.21 6.46 14.22
N ALA A 68 -10.05 5.74 13.47
CA ALA A 68 -11.07 6.29 12.57
C ALA A 68 -10.54 7.00 11.31
N GLN A 69 -9.22 7.06 11.11
CA GLN A 69 -8.58 7.60 9.91
C GLN A 69 -8.31 6.47 8.92
N ARG A 70 -8.49 6.75 7.62
CA ARG A 70 -8.09 5.85 6.54
C ARG A 70 -6.86 6.39 5.85
N LEU A 71 -5.91 5.52 5.53
CA LEU A 71 -4.71 5.88 4.77
C LEU A 71 -4.71 5.08 3.47
N SER A 72 -4.59 5.76 2.35
CA SER A 72 -4.34 5.15 1.05
C SER A 72 -2.90 5.40 0.62
N VAL A 73 -2.23 4.35 0.17
CA VAL A 73 -0.88 4.38 -0.40
C VAL A 73 -0.96 3.85 -1.83
N VAL A 74 -0.40 4.58 -2.79
CA VAL A 74 -0.36 4.18 -4.20
C VAL A 74 1.08 3.95 -4.62
N THR A 75 1.31 2.84 -5.30
CA THR A 75 2.60 2.42 -5.82
C THR A 75 2.61 2.39 -7.34
N ILE A 76 3.80 2.47 -7.92
CA ILE A 76 4.10 2.12 -9.33
C ILE A 76 4.85 0.78 -9.38
N PRO A 77 4.90 0.10 -10.54
CA PRO A 77 5.70 -1.11 -10.71
C PRO A 77 7.17 -0.85 -10.37
N ALA A 78 7.78 -1.79 -9.65
CA ALA A 78 9.21 -1.80 -9.43
C ALA A 78 9.90 -2.66 -10.48
N SER A 79 11.14 -2.32 -10.82
CA SER A 79 11.98 -3.12 -11.74
C SER A 79 12.39 -4.47 -11.14
N SER A 80 12.29 -4.61 -9.81
CA SER A 80 12.62 -5.85 -9.08
C SER A 80 11.35 -6.49 -8.51
N PRO A 81 11.17 -7.82 -8.65
CA PRO A 81 10.07 -8.57 -8.02
C PRO A 81 10.02 -8.38 -6.50
N SER A 82 11.20 -8.23 -5.87
CA SER A 82 11.31 -8.12 -4.42
C SER A 82 10.74 -6.83 -3.85
N ALA A 83 10.53 -5.78 -4.65
CA ALA A 83 9.96 -4.55 -4.15
C ALA A 83 8.43 -4.56 -4.19
N ALA A 84 7.80 -5.42 -5.01
CA ALA A 84 6.36 -5.51 -5.27
C ALA A 84 5.64 -4.21 -5.72
N GLY A 85 6.32 -3.06 -5.63
CA GLY A 85 5.88 -1.73 -6.03
C GLY A 85 6.65 -0.65 -5.27
N LEU A 86 6.83 0.51 -5.88
CA LEU A 86 7.46 1.67 -5.25
C LEU A 86 6.41 2.70 -4.89
N VAL A 87 6.41 3.19 -3.65
CA VAL A 87 5.47 4.22 -3.18
C VAL A 87 5.61 5.47 -4.04
N GLN A 88 4.49 5.94 -4.59
CA GLN A 88 4.45 7.14 -5.41
C GLN A 88 3.68 8.28 -4.72
N ARG A 89 2.63 7.96 -3.95
CA ARG A 89 1.83 8.93 -3.20
C ARG A 89 1.06 8.26 -2.07
N TRP A 90 0.64 9.06 -1.08
CA TRP A 90 -0.27 8.63 -0.03
C TRP A 90 -1.08 9.81 0.51
N TRP A 91 -2.22 9.51 1.13
CA TRP A 91 -3.06 10.51 1.81
C TRP A 91 -3.91 9.86 2.90
N VAL A 92 -4.28 10.66 3.90
CA VAL A 92 -5.22 10.28 4.96
C VAL A 92 -6.57 10.92 4.66
N ASP A 93 -7.64 10.11 4.67
CA ASP A 93 -9.04 10.55 4.61
C ASP A 93 -9.60 10.85 6.01
#